data_AF-A0A8T3NEP6-F1
#
_entry.id   AF-A0A8T3NEP6-F1
#
_cell.length_a   1.000
_cell.length_b   1.000
_cell.length_c   1.000
_cell.angle_alpha   90.00
_cell.angle_beta   90.00
_cell.angle_gamma   90.00
#
_symmetry.space_group_name_H-M   'P 1'
#
loop_
_entity.id
_entity.type
_entity.pdbx_description
1 polymer ?
#
loop_
_entity_poly.entity_id
_entity_poly.type
_entity_poly.pdbx_seq_one_letter_code
_entity_poly.pdbx_strand_id
1 'polypeptide(L)'
;MPDLVRVGLFLVSASAVLGSSLVLVSALRLTGSATILALWIVAAAQTVLVAQALSILNALDWPGFLLGHLAIAVGALIWSRRWSPAEPGRAVTEIRAGLGRFTDVAWDRRAPALAILATATLLAGLVGAVLAVWVPPNDWDSVVYHMSRVGYYLQFRSLDHYPTSNIHQVLYPANAEILILWTVAFLHSDRLANTIELAAWAVTTVAVYGVGRQIGLGARAALFGAGVFALLPQSILLSTTTKNDLVLTSFLVVSLFFLFDAAEGARFIAPSLE
;
A
#
# COMPACT_ATOMS: atom_id res chain seq x y z
N MET A 1 -12.64 16.73 -19.56
CA MET A 1 -11.39 17.27 -18.98
C MET A 1 -11.38 16.97 -17.49
N PRO A 2 -10.23 16.66 -16.87
CA PRO A 2 -10.17 16.45 -15.43
C PRO A 2 -10.62 17.72 -14.72
N ASP A 3 -11.50 17.57 -13.73
CA ASP A 3 -11.84 18.67 -12.83
C ASP A 3 -10.62 18.95 -11.95
N LEU A 4 -9.87 20.01 -12.31
CA LEU A 4 -8.62 20.38 -11.63
C LEU A 4 -8.82 20.67 -10.14
N VAL A 5 -10.02 21.13 -9.74
CA VAL A 5 -10.35 21.35 -8.33
C VAL A 5 -10.42 20.01 -7.61
N ARG A 6 -11.13 19.03 -8.18
CA ARG A 6 -11.21 17.67 -7.61
C ARG A 6 -9.86 16.96 -7.55
N VAL A 7 -9.02 17.15 -8.56
CA VAL A 7 -7.63 16.64 -8.54
C VAL A 7 -6.86 17.30 -7.39
N GLY A 8 -6.95 18.63 -7.23
CA GLY A 8 -6.31 19.33 -6.12
C GLY A 8 -6.79 18.83 -4.75
N LEU A 9 -8.09 18.62 -4.58
CA LEU A 9 -8.67 18.09 -3.34
C LEU A 9 -8.22 16.64 -3.06
N PHE A 10 -8.11 15.81 -4.10
CA PHE A 10 -7.54 14.48 -3.97
C PHE A 10 -6.09 14.54 -3.48
N LEU A 11 -5.27 15.43 -4.06
CA LEU A 11 -3.87 15.60 -3.63
C LEU A 11 -3.76 16.07 -2.17
N VAL A 12 -4.68 16.92 -1.70
CA VAL A 12 -4.77 17.30 -0.28
C VAL A 12 -5.11 16.08 0.59
N SER A 13 -6.11 15.30 0.20
CA SER A 13 -6.50 14.07 0.90
C SER A 13 -5.36 13.06 0.95
N ALA A 14 -4.69 12.81 -0.17
CA ALA A 14 -3.53 11.91 -0.27
C ALA A 14 -2.35 12.40 0.55
N SER A 15 -2.10 13.71 0.58
CA SER A 15 -1.07 14.32 1.42
C SER A 15 -1.39 14.19 2.92
N ALA A 16 -2.67 14.29 3.30
CA ALA A 16 -3.11 14.07 4.67
C ALA A 16 -2.89 12.62 5.10
N VAL A 17 -3.22 11.64 4.24
CA VAL A 17 -2.95 10.21 4.46
C VAL A 17 -1.46 9.95 4.60
N LEU A 18 -0.65 10.43 3.66
CA LEU A 18 0.80 10.23 3.69
C LEU A 18 1.44 10.90 4.92
N GLY A 19 1.06 12.14 5.22
CA GLY A 19 1.59 12.90 6.35
C GLY A 19 1.25 12.27 7.69
N SER A 20 0.00 11.85 7.89
CA SER A 20 -0.44 11.17 9.10
C SER A 20 0.27 9.82 9.27
N SER A 21 0.40 9.03 8.18
CA SER A 21 1.15 7.77 8.19
C SER A 21 2.61 7.97 8.58
N LEU A 22 3.29 8.98 8.02
CA LEU A 22 4.68 9.30 8.34
C LEU A 22 4.85 9.65 9.83
N VAL A 23 3.93 10.43 10.40
CA VAL A 23 3.95 10.79 11.81
C VAL A 23 3.74 9.57 12.70
N LEU A 24 2.70 8.76 12.42
CA LEU A 24 2.36 7.58 13.20
C LEU A 24 3.47 6.52 13.15
N VAL A 25 4.02 6.24 11.95
CA VAL A 25 5.10 5.26 11.78
C VAL A 25 6.41 5.74 12.41
N SER A 26 6.72 7.05 12.36
CA SER A 26 7.94 7.57 13.00
C SER A 26 7.97 7.32 14.51
N ALA A 27 6.80 7.29 15.15
CA ALA A 27 6.70 6.96 16.57
C ALA A 27 7.02 5.49 16.91
N LEU A 28 6.82 4.58 15.95
CA LEU A 28 7.15 3.16 16.11
C LEU A 28 8.67 2.89 16.03
N ARG A 29 9.45 3.89 15.60
CA ARG A 29 10.93 3.85 15.50
C ARG A 29 11.49 2.68 14.67
N LEU A 30 10.67 2.15 13.76
CA LEU A 30 11.04 1.10 12.82
C LEU A 30 12.20 1.53 11.91
N THR A 31 12.92 0.54 11.37
CA THR A 31 14.07 0.76 10.49
C THR A 31 14.00 -0.11 9.24
N GLY A 32 14.70 0.29 8.18
CA GLY A 32 14.79 -0.49 6.94
C GLY A 32 13.43 -0.81 6.31
N SER A 33 13.23 -2.06 5.88
CA SER A 33 11.99 -2.50 5.22
C SER A 33 10.76 -2.28 6.09
N ALA A 34 10.87 -2.50 7.41
CA ALA A 34 9.76 -2.38 8.35
C ALA A 34 9.05 -1.01 8.26
N THR A 35 9.81 0.06 8.05
CA THR A 35 9.28 1.42 7.88
C THR A 35 8.37 1.53 6.65
N ILE A 36 8.79 1.01 5.49
CA ILE A 36 8.01 1.06 4.25
C ILE A 36 6.75 0.22 4.38
N LEU A 37 6.87 -0.98 4.95
CA LEU A 37 5.76 -1.89 5.14
C LEU A 37 4.73 -1.32 6.12
N ALA A 38 5.17 -0.71 7.22
CA ALA A 38 4.28 -0.04 8.16
C ALA A 38 3.55 1.15 7.52
N LEU A 39 4.21 1.93 6.65
CA LEU A 39 3.56 3.04 5.94
C LEU A 39 2.42 2.57 5.05
N TRP A 40 2.60 1.45 4.34
CA TRP A 40 1.54 0.83 3.55
C TRP A 40 0.36 0.41 4.43
N ILE A 41 0.62 -0.31 5.53
CA ILE A 41 -0.42 -0.78 6.44
C ILE A 41 -1.17 0.40 7.08
N VAL A 42 -0.47 1.40 7.59
CA VAL A 42 -1.09 2.57 8.24
C VAL A 42 -1.88 3.40 7.23
N ALA A 43 -1.38 3.58 6.01
CA ALA A 43 -2.09 4.27 4.93
C ALA A 43 -3.37 3.51 4.51
N ALA A 44 -3.29 2.20 4.32
CA ALA A 44 -4.46 1.40 3.97
C ALA A 44 -5.48 1.37 5.12
N ALA A 45 -5.02 1.18 6.37
CA ALA A 45 -5.87 1.10 7.54
C ALA A 45 -6.64 2.41 7.78
N GLN A 46 -6.01 3.58 7.63
CA GLN A 46 -6.72 4.84 7.80
C GLN A 46 -7.78 5.06 6.70
N THR A 47 -7.50 4.70 5.44
CA THR A 47 -8.46 4.82 4.35
C THR A 47 -9.67 3.91 4.57
N VAL A 48 -9.43 2.66 4.97
CA VAL A 48 -10.49 1.70 5.30
C VAL A 48 -11.30 2.16 6.51
N LEU A 49 -10.63 2.64 7.58
CA LEU A 49 -11.30 3.15 8.76
C LEU A 49 -12.22 4.33 8.43
N VAL A 50 -11.74 5.29 7.63
CA VAL A 50 -12.55 6.43 7.19
C VAL A 50 -13.74 5.95 6.36
N ALA A 51 -13.53 5.05 5.39
CA ALA A 51 -14.62 4.53 4.57
C ALA A 51 -15.70 3.83 5.41
N GLN A 52 -15.30 3.00 6.37
CA GLN A 52 -16.23 2.32 7.29
C GLN A 52 -17.01 3.32 8.15
N ALA A 53 -16.34 4.33 8.71
CA ALA A 53 -17.01 5.37 9.50
C ALA A 53 -18.00 6.19 8.66
N LEU A 54 -17.62 6.55 7.43
CA LEU A 54 -18.49 7.28 6.50
C LEU A 54 -19.67 6.44 6.02
N SER A 55 -19.48 5.13 5.84
CA SER A 55 -20.53 4.18 5.48
C SER A 55 -21.67 4.19 6.49
N ILE A 56 -21.35 4.16 7.80
CA ILE A 56 -22.35 4.21 8.88
C ILE A 56 -23.19 5.50 8.79
N LEU A 57 -22.59 6.59 8.32
CA LEU A 57 -23.23 7.90 8.21
C LEU A 57 -23.87 8.14 6.83
N ASN A 58 -23.83 7.17 5.91
CA ASN A 58 -24.20 7.33 4.50
C ASN A 58 -23.49 8.55 3.84
N ALA A 59 -22.26 8.80 4.26
CA ALA A 59 -21.43 9.94 3.87
C ALA A 59 -20.21 9.51 3.03
N LEU A 60 -20.32 8.39 2.32
CA LEU A 60 -19.22 7.82 1.53
C LEU A 60 -19.04 8.56 0.20
N ASP A 61 -18.41 9.72 0.27
CA ASP A 61 -18.12 10.60 -0.86
C ASP A 61 -16.81 11.40 -0.66
N TRP A 62 -16.46 12.23 -1.64
CA TRP A 62 -15.19 12.96 -1.61
C TRP A 62 -15.06 13.97 -0.43
N PRO A 63 -16.09 14.75 -0.02
CA PRO A 63 -15.98 15.59 1.17
C PRO A 63 -15.82 14.75 2.42
N GLY A 64 -16.57 13.64 2.56
CA GLY A 64 -16.42 12.70 3.67
C GLY A 64 -14.99 12.20 3.81
N PHE A 65 -14.41 11.68 2.72
CA PHE A 65 -13.02 11.21 2.71
C PHE A 65 -12.03 12.33 3.04
N LEU A 66 -12.22 13.53 2.49
CA LEU A 66 -11.33 14.67 2.75
C LEU A 66 -11.34 15.06 4.24
N LEU A 67 -12.53 15.23 4.81
CA LEU A 67 -12.69 15.61 6.21
C LEU A 67 -12.17 14.51 7.15
N GLY A 68 -12.44 13.25 6.84
CA GLY A 68 -11.94 12.09 7.60
C GLY A 68 -10.41 12.03 7.64
N HIS A 69 -9.75 12.13 6.49
CA HIS A 69 -8.28 12.11 6.44
C HIS A 69 -7.64 13.35 7.08
N LEU A 70 -8.25 14.54 6.92
CA LEU A 70 -7.78 15.74 7.62
C LEU A 70 -7.93 15.61 9.13
N ALA A 71 -9.02 15.03 9.63
CA ALA A 71 -9.21 14.77 11.05
C ALA A 71 -8.15 13.82 11.61
N ILE A 72 -7.83 12.73 10.88
CA ILE A 72 -6.74 11.81 11.26
C ILE A 72 -5.39 12.52 11.24
N ALA A 73 -5.09 13.35 10.23
CA ALA A 73 -3.83 14.10 10.16
C ALA A 73 -3.68 15.09 11.31
N VAL A 74 -4.74 15.82 11.66
CA VAL A 74 -4.75 16.73 12.82
C VAL A 74 -4.58 15.93 14.12
N GLY A 75 -5.30 14.81 14.27
CA GLY A 75 -5.17 13.92 15.43
C GLY A 75 -3.75 13.38 15.60
N ALA A 76 -3.13 12.90 14.52
CA ALA A 76 -1.75 12.43 14.51
C ALA A 76 -0.75 13.54 14.90
N LEU A 77 -0.97 14.78 14.45
CA LEU A 77 -0.14 15.93 14.80
C LEU A 77 -0.31 16.34 16.28
N ILE A 78 -1.54 16.34 16.80
CA ILE A 78 -1.79 16.64 18.22
C ILE A 78 -1.14 15.55 19.08
N TRP A 79 -1.30 14.28 18.70
CA TRP A 79 -0.71 13.16 19.40
C TRP A 79 0.82 13.24 19.40
N SER A 80 1.44 13.53 18.25
CA SER A 80 2.91 13.62 18.16
C SER A 80 3.49 14.76 18.98
N ARG A 81 2.78 15.89 19.10
CA ARG A 81 3.22 17.03 19.92
C ARG A 81 3.04 16.83 21.42
N ARG A 82 2.07 16.01 21.84
CA ARG A 82 1.68 15.89 23.25
C ARG A 82 2.17 14.61 23.94
N TRP A 83 2.26 13.50 23.20
CA TRP A 83 2.39 12.17 23.83
C TRP A 83 3.49 11.31 23.23
N SER A 84 3.98 11.62 22.03
CA SER A 84 4.95 10.77 21.33
C SER A 84 6.33 11.42 21.25
N PRO A 85 7.42 10.71 21.55
CA PRO A 85 8.77 11.15 21.24
C PRO A 85 9.11 10.90 19.75
N ALA A 86 8.11 11.06 18.87
CA ALA A 86 8.28 10.85 17.44
C ALA A 86 9.24 11.91 16.90
N GLU A 87 10.40 11.47 16.42
CA GLU A 87 11.34 12.32 15.71
C GLU A 87 10.75 12.64 14.33
N PRO A 88 10.31 13.89 14.06
CA PRO A 88 9.70 14.22 12.79
C PRO A 88 10.68 13.93 11.65
N GLY A 89 10.25 13.13 10.69
CA GLY A 89 11.07 12.76 9.53
C GLY A 89 11.94 11.52 9.71
N ARG A 90 11.93 10.83 10.86
CA ARG A 90 12.66 9.55 11.05
C ARG A 90 12.30 8.54 9.97
N ALA A 91 11.01 8.34 9.69
CA ALA A 91 10.57 7.42 8.64
C ALA A 91 11.16 7.80 7.26
N VAL A 92 11.22 9.09 6.94
CA VAL A 92 11.81 9.58 5.68
C VAL A 92 13.32 9.32 5.63
N THR A 93 14.03 9.57 6.73
CA THR A 93 15.47 9.29 6.84
C THR A 93 15.76 7.80 6.66
N GLU A 94 14.96 6.92 7.28
CA GLU A 94 15.10 5.47 7.14
C GLU A 94 14.85 4.99 5.71
N ILE A 95 13.85 5.54 5.02
CA ILE A 95 13.61 5.23 3.60
C ILE A 95 14.81 5.65 2.75
N ARG A 96 15.34 6.86 2.95
CA ARG A 96 16.52 7.36 2.21
C ARG A 96 17.75 6.48 2.47
N ALA A 97 17.99 6.12 3.72
CA ALA A 97 19.09 5.22 4.09
C ALA A 97 18.89 3.81 3.48
N GLY A 98 17.65 3.32 3.45
CA GLY A 98 17.28 2.07 2.79
C GLY A 98 17.55 2.07 1.29
N LEU A 99 17.24 3.18 0.61
CA LEU A 99 17.54 3.36 -0.82
C LEU A 99 19.05 3.32 -1.09
N GLY A 100 19.87 3.98 -0.26
CA GLY A 100 21.34 3.91 -0.37
C GLY A 100 21.88 2.49 -0.23
N ARG A 101 21.42 1.77 0.82
CA ARG A 101 21.79 0.35 1.00
C ARG A 101 21.34 -0.53 -0.17
N PHE A 102 20.15 -0.27 -0.72
CA PHE A 102 19.66 -0.97 -1.90
C PHE A 102 20.56 -0.71 -3.10
N THR A 103 20.94 0.53 -3.39
CA THR A 103 21.79 0.86 -4.53
C THR A 103 23.17 0.21 -4.43
N ASP A 104 23.74 0.16 -3.22
CA ASP A 104 25.04 -0.48 -2.98
C ASP A 104 25.01 -1.98 -3.27
N VAL A 105 23.93 -2.66 -2.87
CA VAL A 105 23.76 -4.11 -3.09
C VAL A 105 23.36 -4.42 -4.54
N ALA A 106 22.45 -3.64 -5.11
CA ALA A 106 21.93 -3.84 -6.46
C ALA A 106 23.00 -3.60 -7.54
N TRP A 107 23.91 -2.66 -7.31
CA TRP A 107 24.96 -2.29 -8.26
C TRP A 107 26.33 -2.88 -7.93
N ASP A 108 26.36 -3.90 -7.08
CA ASP A 108 27.58 -4.60 -6.72
C ASP A 108 28.18 -5.32 -7.94
N ARG A 109 29.37 -4.87 -8.37
CA ARG A 109 30.07 -5.42 -9.54
C ARG A 109 30.40 -6.91 -9.42
N ARG A 110 30.40 -7.46 -8.19
CA ARG A 110 30.63 -8.89 -7.95
C ARG A 110 29.40 -9.75 -8.26
N ALA A 111 28.22 -9.14 -8.41
CA ALA A 111 26.95 -9.81 -8.64
C ALA A 111 26.13 -9.09 -9.75
N PRO A 112 26.61 -9.10 -11.01
CA PRO A 112 25.98 -8.34 -12.11
C PRO A 112 24.53 -8.74 -12.40
N ALA A 113 24.14 -9.97 -12.06
CA ALA A 113 22.75 -10.42 -12.16
C ALA A 113 21.78 -9.57 -11.33
N LEU A 114 22.22 -9.01 -10.19
CA LEU A 114 21.38 -8.14 -9.36
C LEU A 114 21.11 -6.80 -10.04
N ALA A 115 22.09 -6.24 -10.73
CA ALA A 115 21.91 -5.00 -11.50
C ALA A 115 20.91 -5.21 -12.64
N ILE A 116 20.99 -6.35 -13.32
CA ILE A 116 20.02 -6.74 -14.38
C ILE A 116 18.62 -6.90 -13.79
N LEU A 117 18.46 -7.65 -12.70
CA LEU A 117 17.16 -7.86 -12.05
C LEU A 117 16.56 -6.56 -11.51
N ALA A 118 17.36 -5.72 -10.86
CA ALA A 118 16.92 -4.42 -10.36
C ALA A 118 16.46 -3.52 -11.52
N THR A 119 17.25 -3.47 -12.61
CA THR A 119 16.89 -2.69 -13.81
C THR A 119 15.59 -3.22 -14.44
N ALA A 120 15.47 -4.53 -14.62
CA ALA A 120 14.26 -5.14 -15.16
C ALA A 120 13.04 -4.88 -14.27
N THR A 121 13.19 -4.96 -12.95
CA THR A 121 12.12 -4.66 -11.99
C THR A 121 11.68 -3.19 -12.08
N LEU A 122 12.63 -2.26 -12.16
CA LEU A 122 12.33 -0.84 -12.32
C LEU A 122 11.64 -0.55 -13.66
N LEU A 123 12.07 -1.19 -14.75
CA LEU A 123 11.41 -1.09 -16.05
C LEU A 123 9.99 -1.66 -16.03
N ALA A 124 9.79 -2.84 -15.41
CA ALA A 124 8.47 -3.44 -15.25
C ALA A 124 7.54 -2.53 -14.43
N GLY A 125 8.03 -1.96 -13.33
CA GLY A 125 7.28 -1.00 -12.52
C GLY A 125 6.96 0.29 -13.27
N LEU A 126 7.87 0.80 -14.10
CA LEU A 126 7.63 2.00 -14.93
C LEU A 126 6.57 1.73 -16.00
N VAL A 127 6.68 0.61 -16.72
CA VAL A 127 5.66 0.19 -17.71
C VAL A 127 4.33 -0.03 -17.00
N GLY A 128 4.33 -0.72 -15.86
CA GLY A 128 3.14 -0.92 -15.03
C GLY A 128 2.50 0.39 -14.59
N ALA A 129 3.28 1.40 -14.19
CA ALA A 129 2.77 2.71 -13.83
C ALA A 129 2.13 3.45 -15.01
N VAL A 130 2.72 3.36 -16.19
CA VAL A 130 2.13 3.91 -17.42
C VAL A 130 0.79 3.22 -17.72
N LEU A 131 0.77 1.89 -17.69
CA LEU A 131 -0.46 1.12 -17.94
C LEU A 131 -1.52 1.41 -16.88
N ALA A 132 -1.17 1.43 -15.61
CA ALA A 132 -2.10 1.66 -14.50
C ALA A 132 -2.80 3.03 -14.57
N VAL A 133 -2.17 4.04 -15.16
CA VAL A 133 -2.74 5.40 -15.30
C VAL A 133 -3.49 5.59 -16.61
N TRP A 134 -3.02 4.99 -17.70
CA TRP A 134 -3.52 5.26 -19.05
C TRP A 134 -4.44 4.19 -19.61
N VAL A 135 -4.38 2.97 -19.10
CA VAL A 135 -5.22 1.85 -19.54
C VAL A 135 -6.31 1.64 -18.50
N PRO A 136 -7.59 1.84 -18.84
CA PRO A 136 -8.68 1.58 -17.91
C PRO A 136 -8.78 0.08 -17.59
N PRO A 137 -9.38 -0.30 -16.45
CA PRO A 137 -9.58 -1.69 -16.08
C PRO A 137 -10.34 -2.42 -17.21
N ASN A 138 -9.73 -3.47 -17.75
CA ASN A 138 -10.20 -4.10 -18.99
C ASN A 138 -10.32 -5.62 -18.92
N ASP A 139 -10.04 -6.22 -17.76
CA ASP A 139 -10.28 -7.64 -17.53
C ASP A 139 -11.70 -7.88 -16.98
N TRP A 140 -12.15 -9.12 -17.15
CA TRP A 140 -13.51 -9.53 -16.81
C TRP A 140 -13.85 -9.24 -15.34
N ASP A 141 -13.00 -9.66 -14.40
CA ASP A 141 -13.26 -9.57 -12.97
C ASP A 141 -13.30 -8.10 -12.50
N SER A 142 -12.34 -7.30 -13.00
CA SER A 142 -12.28 -5.86 -12.77
C SER A 142 -13.59 -5.18 -13.10
N VAL A 143 -14.12 -5.42 -14.31
CA VAL A 143 -15.35 -4.73 -14.78
C VAL A 143 -16.60 -5.32 -14.10
N VAL A 144 -16.69 -6.64 -14.03
CA VAL A 144 -17.92 -7.34 -13.63
C VAL A 144 -18.21 -7.22 -12.14
N TYR A 145 -17.20 -7.11 -11.27
CA TYR A 145 -17.48 -6.94 -9.84
C TYR A 145 -16.61 -5.94 -9.09
N HIS A 146 -15.29 -5.80 -9.34
CA HIS A 146 -14.48 -4.87 -8.54
C HIS A 146 -14.88 -3.40 -8.78
N MET A 147 -14.86 -2.95 -10.03
CA MET A 147 -15.24 -1.57 -10.39
C MET A 147 -16.74 -1.34 -10.31
N SER A 148 -17.56 -2.35 -10.62
CA SER A 148 -19.01 -2.29 -10.41
C SER A 148 -19.35 -2.03 -8.94
N ARG A 149 -18.67 -2.72 -8.02
CA ARG A 149 -18.83 -2.53 -6.57
C ARG A 149 -18.44 -1.13 -6.12
N VAL A 150 -17.31 -0.60 -6.60
CA VAL A 150 -16.91 0.78 -6.33
C VAL A 150 -17.98 1.78 -6.77
N GLY A 151 -18.57 1.57 -7.96
CA GLY A 151 -19.68 2.39 -8.45
C GLY A 151 -20.90 2.36 -7.54
N TYR A 152 -21.34 1.17 -7.11
CA TYR A 152 -22.46 1.02 -6.19
C TYR A 152 -22.20 1.64 -4.82
N TYR A 153 -20.98 1.51 -4.28
CA TYR A 153 -20.62 2.18 -3.02
C TYR A 153 -20.73 3.69 -3.11
N LEU A 154 -20.33 4.30 -4.24
CA LEU A 154 -20.53 5.74 -4.46
C LEU A 154 -22.01 6.10 -4.63
N GLN A 155 -22.78 5.27 -5.34
CA GLN A 155 -24.19 5.52 -5.60
C GLN A 155 -25.02 5.45 -4.33
N PHE A 156 -24.84 4.42 -3.52
CA PHE A 156 -25.57 4.21 -2.27
C PHE A 156 -24.94 4.95 -1.09
N ARG A 157 -23.74 5.50 -1.27
CA ARG A 157 -22.96 6.19 -0.22
C ARG A 157 -22.73 5.33 1.03
N SER A 158 -22.70 4.01 0.86
CA SER A 158 -22.50 3.00 1.90
C SER A 158 -21.75 1.79 1.33
N LEU A 159 -21.03 1.09 2.20
CA LEU A 159 -20.36 -0.19 1.96
C LEU A 159 -21.31 -1.39 2.20
N ASP A 160 -22.56 -1.13 2.59
CA ASP A 160 -23.58 -2.15 2.81
C ASP A 160 -23.86 -2.99 1.56
N HIS A 161 -24.46 -4.16 1.78
CA HIS A 161 -24.96 -4.99 0.69
C HIS A 161 -26.06 -4.25 -0.06
N TYR A 162 -26.02 -4.35 -1.38
CA TYR A 162 -27.03 -3.78 -2.27
C TYR A 162 -27.63 -4.87 -3.17
N PRO A 163 -28.85 -4.65 -3.72
CA PRO A 163 -29.46 -5.60 -4.64
C PRO A 163 -28.59 -5.76 -5.90
N THR A 164 -28.12 -6.98 -6.17
CA THR A 164 -27.32 -7.30 -7.35
C THR A 164 -27.59 -8.73 -7.80
N SER A 165 -27.58 -8.97 -9.11
CA SER A 165 -27.63 -10.32 -9.69
C SER A 165 -26.29 -11.05 -9.60
N ASN A 166 -25.20 -10.32 -9.31
CA ASN A 166 -23.87 -10.88 -9.16
C ASN A 166 -23.44 -10.90 -7.69
N ILE A 167 -23.57 -12.05 -7.05
CA ILE A 167 -23.25 -12.22 -5.63
C ILE A 167 -21.80 -11.89 -5.27
N HIS A 168 -20.85 -12.00 -6.21
CA HIS A 168 -19.45 -11.66 -5.98
C HIS A 168 -19.27 -10.19 -5.59
N GLN A 169 -20.17 -9.32 -6.04
CA GLN A 169 -20.16 -7.89 -5.72
C GLN A 169 -20.49 -7.60 -4.25
N VAL A 170 -21.06 -8.54 -3.49
CA VAL A 170 -21.44 -8.28 -2.10
C VAL A 170 -20.83 -9.29 -1.12
N LEU A 171 -20.45 -10.48 -1.59
CA LEU A 171 -19.93 -11.54 -0.74
C LEU A 171 -18.44 -11.40 -0.39
N TYR A 172 -17.60 -10.94 -1.33
CA TYR A 172 -16.16 -10.91 -1.10
C TYR A 172 -15.71 -9.73 -0.23
N PRO A 173 -14.62 -9.87 0.55
CA PRO A 173 -14.01 -8.76 1.27
C PRO A 173 -13.70 -7.58 0.34
N ALA A 174 -13.85 -6.36 0.82
CA ALA A 174 -13.87 -5.15 -0.01
C ALA A 174 -12.69 -4.19 0.19
N ASN A 175 -11.64 -4.61 0.93
CA ASN A 175 -10.55 -3.69 1.29
C ASN A 175 -9.83 -3.10 0.06
N ALA A 176 -9.59 -3.89 -0.98
CA ALA A 176 -8.97 -3.39 -2.21
C ALA A 176 -9.88 -2.36 -2.91
N GLU A 177 -11.16 -2.67 -3.01
CA GLU A 177 -12.17 -1.80 -3.61
C GLU A 177 -12.38 -0.52 -2.80
N ILE A 178 -12.23 -0.55 -1.47
CA ILE A 178 -12.27 0.64 -0.62
C ILE A 178 -11.08 1.58 -0.93
N LEU A 179 -9.88 1.02 -1.15
CA LEU A 179 -8.72 1.82 -1.56
C LEU A 179 -8.92 2.44 -2.94
N ILE A 180 -9.53 1.71 -3.88
CA ILE A 180 -9.90 2.22 -5.20
C ILE A 180 -10.98 3.32 -5.07
N LEU A 181 -12.03 3.04 -4.31
CA LEU A 181 -13.17 3.93 -4.03
C LEU A 181 -12.69 5.31 -3.56
N TRP A 182 -11.69 5.36 -2.68
CA TRP A 182 -11.10 6.61 -2.24
C TRP A 182 -10.60 7.46 -3.42
N THR A 183 -9.94 6.87 -4.42
CA THR A 183 -9.48 7.61 -5.60
C THR A 183 -10.63 8.03 -6.51
N VAL A 184 -11.59 7.12 -6.74
CA VAL A 184 -12.72 7.34 -7.66
C VAL A 184 -13.69 8.39 -7.10
N ALA A 185 -13.90 8.42 -5.78
CA ALA A 185 -14.77 9.40 -5.11
C ALA A 185 -14.38 10.84 -5.47
N PHE A 186 -13.07 11.15 -5.49
CA PHE A 186 -12.60 12.47 -5.87
C PHE A 186 -12.62 12.65 -7.38
N LEU A 187 -11.99 11.75 -8.12
CA LEU A 187 -11.69 11.96 -9.55
C LEU A 187 -12.89 11.75 -10.47
N HIS A 188 -13.94 11.07 -10.00
CA HIS A 188 -15.05 10.60 -10.85
C HIS A 188 -14.53 9.85 -12.09
N SER A 189 -13.44 9.10 -11.90
CA SER A 189 -12.71 8.39 -12.93
C SER A 189 -11.96 7.23 -12.31
N ASP A 190 -11.81 6.17 -13.09
CA ASP A 190 -11.06 4.94 -12.81
C ASP A 190 -9.54 5.06 -13.10
N ARG A 191 -9.05 6.23 -13.53
CA ARG A 191 -7.64 6.45 -13.92
C ARG A 191 -6.60 6.05 -12.88
N LEU A 192 -6.95 6.07 -11.59
CA LEU A 192 -6.03 5.66 -10.52
C LEU A 192 -6.40 4.30 -9.91
N ALA A 193 -7.41 3.60 -10.43
CA ALA A 193 -7.89 2.36 -9.84
C ALA A 193 -6.79 1.27 -9.83
N ASN A 194 -6.13 1.08 -10.98
CA ASN A 194 -5.05 0.09 -11.12
C ASN A 194 -3.80 0.45 -10.28
N THR A 195 -3.65 1.71 -9.87
CA THR A 195 -2.45 2.14 -9.11
C THR A 195 -2.41 1.54 -7.70
N ILE A 196 -3.56 1.11 -7.17
CA ILE A 196 -3.65 0.42 -5.88
C ILE A 196 -2.94 -0.92 -5.93
N GLU A 197 -3.20 -1.72 -6.98
CA GLU A 197 -2.59 -3.04 -7.14
C GLU A 197 -1.10 -2.93 -7.49
N LEU A 198 -0.72 -1.91 -8.26
CA LEU A 198 0.69 -1.57 -8.52
C LEU A 198 1.45 -1.17 -7.25
N ALA A 199 0.82 -0.39 -6.36
CA ALA A 199 1.42 -0.06 -5.07
C ALA A 199 1.61 -1.31 -4.21
N ALA A 200 0.63 -2.21 -4.21
CA ALA A 200 0.71 -3.48 -3.50
C ALA A 200 1.80 -4.42 -4.08
N TRP A 201 2.01 -4.42 -5.40
CA TRP A 201 3.13 -5.10 -6.05
C TRP A 201 4.49 -4.63 -5.52
N ALA A 202 4.69 -3.30 -5.47
CA ALA A 202 5.93 -2.71 -5.01
C ALA A 202 6.17 -3.00 -3.51
N VAL A 203 5.14 -2.87 -2.68
CA VAL A 203 5.21 -3.19 -1.25
C VAL A 203 5.50 -4.66 -1.01
N THR A 204 4.84 -5.56 -1.75
CA THR A 204 5.07 -7.00 -1.62
C THR A 204 6.50 -7.36 -2.01
N THR A 205 7.07 -6.72 -3.04
CA THR A 205 8.48 -6.88 -3.42
C THR A 205 9.42 -6.50 -2.28
N VAL A 206 9.18 -5.36 -1.62
CA VAL A 206 9.95 -4.95 -0.42
C VAL A 206 9.75 -5.93 0.74
N ALA A 207 8.53 -6.46 0.91
CA ALA A 207 8.21 -7.42 1.96
C ALA A 207 8.94 -8.76 1.74
N VAL A 208 8.99 -9.27 0.52
CA VAL A 208 9.76 -10.49 0.17
C VAL A 208 11.25 -10.29 0.49
N TYR A 209 11.83 -9.13 0.16
CA TYR A 209 13.19 -8.80 0.56
C TYR A 209 13.35 -8.81 2.09
N GLY A 210 12.44 -8.15 2.81
CA GLY A 210 12.46 -8.08 4.28
C GLY A 210 12.37 -9.45 4.95
N VAL A 211 11.41 -10.29 4.53
CA VAL A 211 11.24 -11.65 5.03
C VAL A 211 12.48 -12.49 4.72
N GLY A 212 13.04 -12.37 3.51
CA GLY A 212 14.30 -13.03 3.15
C GLY A 212 15.44 -12.69 4.12
N ARG A 213 15.55 -11.44 4.56
CA ARG A 213 16.56 -11.01 5.53
C ARG A 213 16.33 -11.62 6.92
N GLN A 214 15.08 -11.72 7.37
CA GLN A 214 14.72 -12.31 8.68
C GLN A 214 14.98 -13.82 8.72
N ILE A 215 14.73 -14.55 7.63
CA ILE A 215 15.04 -15.99 7.57
C ILE A 215 16.54 -16.30 7.35
N GLY A 216 17.42 -15.29 7.50
CA GLY A 216 18.87 -15.47 7.48
C GLY A 216 19.53 -15.36 6.10
N LEU A 217 18.81 -15.02 5.02
CA LEU A 217 19.43 -14.82 3.72
C LEU A 217 20.28 -13.55 3.72
N GLY A 218 21.49 -13.62 3.16
CA GLY A 218 22.30 -12.42 2.88
C GLY A 218 21.58 -11.42 1.96
N ALA A 219 21.95 -10.13 2.03
CA ALA A 219 21.27 -9.06 1.30
C ALA A 219 21.15 -9.32 -0.23
N ARG A 220 22.21 -9.85 -0.85
CA ARG A 220 22.21 -10.22 -2.27
C ARG A 220 21.18 -11.30 -2.60
N ALA A 221 21.09 -12.36 -1.79
CA ALA A 221 20.15 -13.46 -2.00
C ALA A 221 18.70 -13.03 -1.76
N ALA A 222 18.46 -12.24 -0.70
CA ALA A 222 17.15 -11.66 -0.44
C ALA A 222 16.70 -10.73 -1.59
N LEU A 223 17.62 -9.91 -2.11
CA LEU A 223 17.34 -9.02 -3.25
C LEU A 223 17.05 -9.79 -4.53
N PHE A 224 17.79 -10.86 -4.79
CA PHE A 224 17.51 -11.76 -5.90
C PHE A 224 16.10 -12.35 -5.80
N GLY A 225 15.72 -12.89 -4.63
CA GLY A 225 14.38 -13.44 -4.41
C GLY A 225 13.26 -12.42 -4.59
N ALA A 226 13.44 -11.19 -4.09
CA ALA A 226 12.50 -10.10 -4.31
C ALA A 226 12.36 -9.73 -5.79
N GLY A 227 13.48 -9.66 -6.53
CA GLY A 227 13.46 -9.42 -7.97
C GLY A 227 12.78 -10.53 -8.76
N VAL A 228 12.99 -11.80 -8.37
CA VAL A 228 12.28 -12.94 -8.97
C VAL A 228 10.77 -12.80 -8.77
N PHE A 229 10.31 -12.53 -7.54
CA PHE A 229 8.88 -12.30 -7.27
C PHE A 229 8.32 -11.15 -8.11
N ALA A 230 9.02 -10.01 -8.14
CA ALA A 230 8.59 -8.82 -8.85
C ALA A 230 8.43 -9.08 -10.35
N LEU A 231 9.26 -9.95 -10.91
CA LEU A 231 9.30 -10.29 -12.33
C LEU A 231 8.54 -11.57 -12.70
N LEU A 232 7.86 -12.23 -11.75
CA LEU A 232 6.96 -13.33 -12.08
C LEU A 232 5.88 -12.83 -13.05
N PRO A 233 5.58 -13.54 -14.15
CA PRO A 233 4.58 -13.09 -15.13
C PRO A 233 3.24 -12.75 -14.48
N GLN A 234 2.79 -13.58 -13.54
CA GLN A 234 1.55 -13.36 -12.80
C GLN A 234 1.60 -12.09 -11.94
N SER A 235 2.74 -11.82 -11.29
CA SER A 235 2.94 -10.62 -10.46
C SER A 235 2.88 -9.35 -11.29
N ILE A 236 3.54 -9.34 -12.45
CA ILE A 236 3.50 -8.21 -13.39
C ILE A 236 2.08 -8.00 -13.94
N LEU A 237 1.43 -9.07 -14.42
CA LEU A 237 0.10 -8.96 -15.06
C LEU A 237 -0.96 -8.45 -14.08
N LEU A 238 -0.95 -8.92 -12.83
CA LEU A 238 -1.88 -8.47 -11.79
C LEU A 238 -1.58 -7.04 -11.31
N SER A 239 -0.32 -6.58 -11.38
CA SER A 239 0.04 -5.22 -10.93
C SER A 239 -0.66 -4.09 -11.69
N THR A 240 -1.29 -4.39 -12.82
CA THR A 240 -2.01 -3.42 -13.67
C THR A 240 -3.52 -3.69 -13.76
N THR A 241 -4.10 -4.42 -12.79
CA THR A 241 -5.54 -4.68 -12.70
C THR A 241 -6.21 -3.98 -11.52
N THR A 242 -7.54 -4.12 -11.38
CA THR A 242 -8.29 -3.71 -10.18
C THR A 242 -8.69 -4.88 -9.31
N LYS A 243 -7.96 -5.99 -9.44
CA LYS A 243 -8.16 -7.17 -8.62
C LYS A 243 -7.60 -6.92 -7.22
N ASN A 244 -7.69 -7.95 -6.38
CA ASN A 244 -7.30 -7.86 -4.98
C ASN A 244 -6.17 -8.82 -4.60
N ASP A 245 -5.63 -9.58 -5.56
CA ASP A 245 -4.60 -10.60 -5.35
C ASP A 245 -3.34 -10.00 -4.72
N LEU A 246 -2.78 -8.95 -5.32
CA LEU A 246 -1.55 -8.34 -4.79
C LEU A 246 -1.81 -7.52 -3.53
N VAL A 247 -2.99 -6.92 -3.38
CA VAL A 247 -3.40 -6.24 -2.13
C VAL A 247 -3.43 -7.25 -0.98
N LEU A 248 -4.12 -8.38 -1.16
CA LEU A 248 -4.16 -9.47 -0.18
C LEU A 248 -2.76 -10.02 0.11
N THR A 249 -1.97 -10.28 -0.94
CA THR A 249 -0.60 -10.79 -0.81
C THR A 249 0.27 -9.81 -0.02
N SER A 250 0.14 -8.51 -0.26
CA SER A 250 0.88 -7.48 0.47
C SER A 250 0.55 -7.52 1.96
N PHE A 251 -0.72 -7.61 2.34
CA PHE A 251 -1.12 -7.68 3.74
C PHE A 251 -0.63 -8.97 4.40
N LEU A 252 -0.72 -10.10 3.70
CA LEU A 252 -0.27 -11.39 4.23
C LEU A 252 1.25 -11.42 4.45
N VAL A 253 2.04 -11.03 3.45
CA VAL A 253 3.51 -11.06 3.55
C VAL A 253 4.02 -10.01 4.53
N VAL A 254 3.39 -8.84 4.61
CA VAL A 254 3.71 -7.84 5.64
C VAL A 254 3.37 -8.33 7.05
N SER A 255 2.25 -9.05 7.21
CA SER A 255 1.90 -9.67 8.49
C SER A 255 2.93 -10.71 8.90
N LEU A 256 3.39 -11.55 7.96
CA LEU A 256 4.48 -12.51 8.20
C LEU A 256 5.79 -11.81 8.59
N PHE A 257 6.14 -10.72 7.90
CA PHE A 257 7.32 -9.91 8.23
C PHE A 257 7.28 -9.42 9.68
N PHE A 258 6.18 -8.80 10.12
CA PHE A 258 6.07 -8.29 11.48
C PHE A 258 5.94 -9.41 12.53
N LEU A 259 5.37 -10.56 12.15
CA LEU A 259 5.35 -11.74 13.02
C LEU A 259 6.78 -12.24 13.31
N PHE A 260 7.63 -12.34 12.29
CA PHE A 260 9.02 -12.72 12.45
C PHE A 260 9.83 -11.67 13.22
N ASP A 261 9.61 -10.38 12.94
CA ASP A 261 10.24 -9.27 13.66
C ASP A 261 9.93 -9.33 15.17
N ALA A 262 8.66 -9.56 15.51
CA ALA A 262 8.22 -9.70 16.91
C ALA A 262 8.81 -10.95 17.57
N ALA A 263 8.90 -12.08 16.85
CA ALA A 263 9.45 -13.32 17.37
C ALA A 263 10.96 -13.22 17.65
N GLU A 264 11.73 -12.55 16.78
CA GLU A 264 13.15 -12.26 17.02
C GLU A 264 13.34 -11.34 18.23
N GLY A 265 12.53 -10.28 18.34
CA GLY A 265 12.53 -9.40 19.51
C GLY A 265 12.23 -10.14 20.81
N ALA A 266 11.30 -11.09 20.81
CA ALA A 266 10.96 -11.91 21.97
C ALA A 266 12.10 -12.87 22.38
N ARG A 267 12.82 -13.45 21.41
CA ARG A 267 14.01 -14.29 21.68
C ARG A 267 15.15 -13.52 22.33
N PHE A 268 15.24 -12.21 22.11
CA PHE A 268 16.24 -11.36 22.78
C PHE A 268 15.86 -11.02 24.24
N ILE A 269 14.56 -11.00 24.57
CA ILE A 269 14.06 -10.68 25.92
C ILE A 269 14.05 -11.89 26.85
N ALA A 270 13.93 -13.10 26.30
CA ALA A 270 14.09 -14.35 27.03
C ALA A 270 15.46 -14.98 26.70
N PRO A 271 16.58 -14.51 27.29
CA PRO A 271 17.82 -15.25 27.21
C PRO A 271 17.55 -16.63 27.85
N SER A 272 17.97 -17.67 27.14
CA SER A 272 17.87 -19.08 27.51
C SER A 272 17.91 -19.31 29.01
N LEU A 273 16.77 -19.77 29.55
CA LEU A 273 16.77 -20.56 30.77
C LEU A 273 17.42 -21.90 30.40
N GLU A 274 18.75 -21.93 30.42
CA GLU A 274 19.52 -23.16 30.58
C GLU A 274 19.30 -23.73 31.99
#